data_AF-A4YAS9-F1
#
_entry.id   AF-A4YAS9-F1
#
_cell.length_a   1.000
_cell.length_b   1.000
_cell.length_c   1.000
_cell.angle_alpha   90.00
_cell.angle_beta   90.00
_cell.angle_gamma   90.00
#
_symmetry.space_group_name_H-M   'P 1'
#
loop_
_entity.id
_entity.type
_entity.pdbx_description
1 polymer ?
#
loop_
_entity_poly.entity_id
_entity_poly.type
_entity_poly.pdbx_seq_one_letter_code
_entity_poly.pdbx_strand_id
1 'polypeptide(L)'
;MFNDFKVQLSTFDWNGVSGLTNILMVFLTALLLYSLRQGSKNIKESALSRDADILRWAMAEMDILKPAIRVLTNAHKRVAYCQCSEGGHTTKEFACNWTSEELTAAQDVSVKLQRIGYMALHNLISRNHFMNVWGPMYLSTWYSLEPWVKHKRLELDEPLTIEDGAYSRMYLEQFAQYCEANMPEVLVNNERRRFNLPEMIVKKPRISKNIKKHFRRSNEKLDI
;
A
#
# COMPACT_ATOMS: atom_id res chain seq x y z
N MET A 1 45.03 71.39 10.96
CA MET A 1 45.37 70.91 9.59
C MET A 1 44.80 69.51 9.42
N PHE A 2 43.49 69.42 9.25
CA PHE A 2 42.83 68.25 8.68
C PHE A 2 41.76 68.84 7.78
N ASN A 3 42.10 68.99 6.50
CA ASN A 3 41.14 69.44 5.50
C ASN A 3 40.04 68.38 5.44
N ASP A 4 38.81 68.84 5.55
CA ASP A 4 37.59 68.10 5.27
C ASP A 4 37.74 67.35 3.93
N PHE A 5 37.94 66.04 3.99
CA PHE A 5 37.64 65.16 2.86
C PHE A 5 36.12 65.13 2.69
N LYS A 6 35.57 66.15 2.02
CA LYS A 6 34.20 66.10 1.51
C LYS A 6 34.17 65.11 0.36
N VAL A 7 33.89 63.84 0.70
CA VAL A 7 33.56 62.81 -0.29
C VAL A 7 32.29 63.25 -0.99
N GLN A 8 32.43 63.82 -2.19
CA GLN A 8 31.32 64.25 -3.04
C GLN A 8 30.65 63.00 -3.63
N LEU A 9 29.62 62.48 -2.95
CA LEU A 9 28.78 61.36 -3.40
C LEU A 9 27.87 61.71 -4.60
N SER A 10 27.90 62.96 -5.08
CA SER A 10 27.10 63.46 -6.21
C SER A 10 27.70 63.16 -7.58
N THR A 11 28.98 62.80 -7.67
CA THR A 11 29.63 62.32 -8.90
C THR A 11 29.62 60.79 -9.01
N PHE A 12 29.06 60.10 -8.01
CA PHE A 12 28.88 58.66 -8.06
C PHE A 12 27.61 58.34 -8.87
N ASP A 13 27.76 57.64 -9.98
CA ASP A 13 26.66 57.32 -10.89
C ASP A 13 25.76 56.22 -10.30
N TRP A 14 24.81 56.63 -9.47
CA TRP A 14 23.84 55.75 -8.80
C TRP A 14 22.93 55.02 -9.80
N ASN A 15 22.70 55.57 -10.99
CA ASN A 15 21.96 54.91 -12.06
C ASN A 15 22.75 53.72 -12.61
N GLY A 16 24.06 53.84 -12.78
CA GLY A 16 24.95 52.73 -13.13
C GLY A 16 24.93 51.60 -12.09
N VAL A 17 24.95 51.94 -10.80
CA VAL A 17 24.83 50.95 -9.70
C VAL A 17 23.47 50.26 -9.70
N SER A 18 22.38 50.98 -9.98
CA SER A 18 21.02 50.41 -10.09
C SER A 18 20.87 49.46 -11.30
N GLY A 19 21.50 49.78 -12.43
CA GLY A 19 21.52 48.90 -13.61
C GLY A 19 22.32 47.62 -13.35
N LEU A 20 23.48 47.74 -12.72
CA LEU A 20 24.34 46.60 -12.39
C LEU A 20 23.67 45.65 -11.38
N THR A 21 22.99 46.20 -10.36
CA THR A 21 22.25 45.40 -9.38
C THR A 21 21.04 44.70 -9.98
N ASN A 22 20.33 45.31 -10.92
CA ASN A 22 19.25 44.65 -11.66
C ASN A 22 19.75 43.46 -12.49
N ILE A 23 20.85 43.62 -13.22
CA ILE A 23 21.47 42.51 -13.99
C ILE A 23 21.89 41.38 -13.05
N LEU A 24 22.49 41.74 -11.91
CA LEU A 24 22.93 40.77 -10.90
C LEU A 24 21.73 40.05 -10.25
N MET A 25 20.62 40.74 -10.03
CA MET A 25 19.38 40.17 -9.53
C MET A 25 18.74 39.19 -10.53
N VAL A 26 18.80 39.49 -11.83
CA VAL A 26 18.38 38.56 -12.90
C VAL A 26 19.25 37.31 -12.92
N PHE A 27 20.56 37.46 -12.74
CA PHE A 27 21.47 36.31 -12.68
C PHE A 27 21.23 35.44 -11.44
N LEU A 28 21.02 36.06 -10.27
CA LEU A 28 20.67 35.36 -9.03
C LEU A 28 19.34 34.61 -9.14
N THR A 29 18.32 35.23 -9.73
CA THR A 29 17.03 34.58 -9.93
C THR A 29 17.12 33.41 -10.91
N ALA A 30 17.93 33.53 -11.98
CA ALA A 30 18.21 32.40 -12.88
C ALA A 30 18.92 31.24 -12.15
N LEU A 31 19.90 31.53 -11.29
CA LEU A 31 20.57 30.53 -10.47
C LEU A 31 19.63 29.86 -9.46
N LEU A 32 18.72 30.62 -8.84
CA LEU A 32 17.70 30.08 -7.93
C LEU A 32 16.71 29.17 -8.65
N LEU A 33 16.26 29.53 -9.86
CA LEU A 33 15.39 28.66 -10.67
C LEU A 33 16.14 27.37 -11.06
N TYR A 34 17.42 27.47 -11.39
CA TYR A 34 18.25 26.30 -11.68
C TYR A 34 18.41 25.39 -10.46
N SER A 35 18.70 25.95 -9.28
CA SER A 35 18.86 25.17 -8.06
C SER A 35 17.55 24.52 -7.61
N LEU A 36 16.41 25.19 -7.75
CA LEU A 36 15.09 24.60 -7.50
C LEU A 36 14.78 23.46 -8.47
N ARG A 37 15.10 23.63 -9.76
CA ARG A 37 14.93 22.57 -10.76
C ARG A 37 15.81 21.37 -10.47
N GLN A 38 17.06 21.60 -10.07
CA GLN A 38 17.99 20.53 -9.69
C GLN A 38 17.54 19.82 -8.41
N GLY A 39 17.12 20.57 -7.39
CA GLY A 39 16.57 20.02 -6.15
C GLY A 39 15.34 19.15 -6.40
N SER A 40 14.42 19.60 -7.26
CA SER A 40 13.24 18.84 -7.65
C SER A 40 13.61 17.51 -8.34
N LYS A 41 14.59 17.53 -9.26
CA LYS A 41 15.08 16.31 -9.92
C LYS A 41 15.71 15.33 -8.92
N ASN A 42 16.58 15.82 -8.04
CA ASN A 42 17.23 15.01 -7.02
C ASN A 42 16.23 14.36 -6.06
N ILE A 43 15.19 15.10 -5.64
CA ILE A 43 14.12 14.55 -4.78
C ILE A 43 13.36 13.45 -5.53
N LYS A 44 13.05 13.66 -6.80
CA LYS A 44 12.35 12.65 -7.62
C LYS A 44 13.18 11.37 -7.78
N GLU A 45 14.47 11.50 -8.09
CA GLU A 45 15.37 10.36 -8.23
C GLU A 45 15.59 9.63 -6.91
N SER A 46 15.73 10.37 -5.79
CA SER A 46 15.82 9.78 -4.45
C SER A 46 14.56 9.02 -4.06
N ALA A 47 13.37 9.56 -4.36
CA ALA A 47 12.11 8.88 -4.14
C ALA A 47 12.01 7.58 -4.97
N LEU A 48 12.37 7.64 -6.26
CA LEU A 48 12.38 6.46 -7.13
C LEU A 48 13.35 5.38 -6.63
N SER A 49 14.56 5.77 -6.18
CA SER A 49 15.53 4.83 -5.61
C SER A 49 14.98 4.16 -4.36
N ARG A 50 14.39 4.94 -3.45
CA ARG A 50 13.79 4.42 -2.22
C ARG A 50 12.66 3.44 -2.52
N ASP A 51 11.77 3.79 -3.44
CA ASP A 51 10.64 2.94 -3.81
C ASP A 51 11.12 1.61 -4.45
N ALA A 52 12.20 1.65 -5.23
CA ALA A 52 12.84 0.46 -5.79
C ALA A 52 13.46 -0.44 -4.70
N ASP A 53 14.12 0.14 -3.70
CA ASP A 53 14.69 -0.60 -2.56
C ASP A 53 13.60 -1.27 -1.73
N ILE A 54 12.50 -0.56 -1.47
CA ILE A 54 11.34 -1.11 -0.73
C ILE A 54 10.70 -2.25 -1.53
N LEU A 55 10.54 -2.09 -2.85
CA LEU A 55 10.01 -3.16 -3.71
C LEU A 55 10.93 -4.38 -3.70
N ARG A 56 12.26 -4.17 -3.76
CA ARG A 56 13.24 -5.26 -3.68
C ARG A 56 13.18 -5.99 -2.35
N TRP A 57 13.03 -5.26 -1.25
CA TRP A 57 12.80 -5.86 0.06
C TRP A 57 11.50 -6.69 0.06
N ALA A 58 10.40 -6.15 -0.47
CA ALA A 58 9.13 -6.87 -0.54
C ALA A 58 9.21 -8.14 -1.40
N MET A 59 9.95 -8.11 -2.53
CA MET A 59 10.20 -9.30 -3.34
C MET A 59 10.94 -10.40 -2.56
N ALA A 60 12.03 -10.03 -1.88
CA ALA A 60 12.79 -10.97 -1.07
C ALA A 60 11.95 -11.54 0.09
N GLU A 61 11.17 -10.69 0.75
CA GLU A 61 10.28 -11.10 1.83
C GLU A 61 9.21 -12.08 1.34
N MET A 62 8.60 -11.81 0.19
CA MET A 62 7.61 -12.68 -0.43
C MET A 62 8.22 -14.03 -0.85
N ASP A 63 9.45 -14.05 -1.38
CA ASP A 63 10.12 -15.29 -1.75
C ASP A 63 10.38 -16.21 -0.55
N ILE A 64 10.78 -15.63 0.58
CA ILE A 64 10.93 -16.35 1.85
C ILE A 64 9.57 -16.88 2.35
N LEU A 65 8.48 -16.16 2.06
CA LEU A 65 7.15 -16.49 2.56
C LEU A 65 6.43 -17.59 1.78
N LYS A 66 6.73 -17.73 0.47
CA LYS A 66 6.12 -18.75 -0.41
C LYS A 66 6.04 -20.16 0.18
N PRO A 67 7.10 -20.75 0.79
CA PRO A 67 6.99 -22.07 1.40
C PRO A 67 5.99 -22.12 2.56
N ALA A 68 5.99 -21.11 3.44
CA ALA A 68 5.05 -21.04 4.56
C ALA A 68 3.60 -20.86 4.08
N ILE A 69 3.38 -20.05 3.05
CA ILE A 69 2.09 -19.91 2.37
C ILE A 69 1.61 -21.25 1.82
N ARG A 70 2.52 -22.05 1.24
CA ARG A 70 2.18 -23.38 0.71
C ARG A 70 1.77 -24.34 1.82
N VAL A 71 2.46 -24.36 2.95
CA VAL A 71 2.10 -25.19 4.12
C VAL A 71 0.70 -24.83 4.59
N LEU A 72 0.45 -23.54 4.78
CA LEU A 72 -0.82 -22.98 5.24
C LEU A 72 -1.99 -23.24 4.28
N THR A 73 -1.81 -22.97 2.99
CA THR A 73 -2.86 -23.22 1.98
C THR A 73 -3.15 -24.71 1.81
N ASN A 74 -2.15 -25.57 1.91
CA ASN A 74 -2.34 -27.02 1.93
C ASN A 74 -3.01 -27.52 3.22
N ALA A 75 -2.74 -26.90 4.37
CA ALA A 75 -3.41 -27.19 5.63
C ALA A 75 -4.90 -26.89 5.51
N HIS A 76 -5.25 -25.67 5.07
CA HIS A 76 -6.63 -25.24 4.89
C HIS A 76 -7.41 -26.13 3.90
N LYS A 77 -6.78 -26.56 2.80
CA LYS A 77 -7.39 -27.49 1.83
C LYS A 77 -7.63 -28.89 2.38
N ARG A 78 -6.79 -29.35 3.30
CA ARG A 78 -6.96 -30.65 3.97
C ARG A 78 -8.10 -30.56 4.98
N VAL A 79 -7.99 -29.61 5.89
CA VAL A 79 -8.98 -29.36 6.95
C VAL A 79 -9.03 -27.85 7.21
N ALA A 80 -10.23 -27.28 7.14
CA ALA A 80 -10.44 -25.89 7.56
C ALA A 80 -10.02 -25.71 9.03
N TYR A 81 -9.43 -24.56 9.35
CA TYR A 81 -8.93 -24.26 10.69
C TYR A 81 -10.00 -24.50 11.77
N CYS A 82 -11.21 -24.01 11.51
CA CYS A 82 -12.41 -24.24 12.29
C CYS A 82 -13.61 -24.42 11.35
N GLN A 83 -14.52 -25.34 11.69
CA GLN A 83 -15.83 -25.46 11.05
C GLN A 83 -16.82 -24.52 11.74
N CYS A 84 -16.54 -23.22 11.74
CA CYS A 84 -17.53 -22.25 12.18
C CYS A 84 -18.44 -21.96 10.97
N SER A 85 -19.72 -22.32 11.07
CA SER A 85 -20.74 -21.76 10.17
C SER A 85 -20.72 -20.23 10.27
N GLU A 86 -21.19 -19.54 9.21
CA GLU A 86 -21.29 -18.08 9.17
C GLU A 86 -22.06 -17.55 10.41
N GLY A 87 -21.33 -17.14 11.45
CA GLY A 87 -21.88 -16.72 12.75
C GLY A 87 -21.34 -17.45 13.99
N GLY A 88 -20.55 -18.52 13.82
CA GLY A 88 -20.04 -19.36 14.91
C GLY A 88 -18.77 -18.88 15.61
N HIS A 89 -18.19 -17.72 15.26
CA HIS A 89 -17.00 -17.20 15.93
C HIS A 89 -17.34 -16.46 17.23
N THR A 90 -18.08 -17.08 18.14
CA THR A 90 -18.59 -16.42 19.36
C THR A 90 -18.03 -16.98 20.67
N THR A 91 -17.37 -18.14 20.64
CA THR A 91 -16.86 -18.83 21.85
C THR A 91 -15.34 -18.99 21.81
N LYS A 92 -14.67 -18.92 22.98
CA LYS A 92 -13.20 -19.03 23.08
C LYS A 92 -12.69 -20.47 22.97
N GLU A 93 -13.55 -21.46 23.18
CA GLU A 93 -13.20 -22.88 23.18
C GLU A 93 -13.55 -23.51 21.84
N PHE A 94 -12.58 -23.58 20.92
CA PHE A 94 -12.73 -24.31 19.66
C PHE A 94 -11.59 -25.30 19.46
N ALA A 95 -11.94 -26.47 18.92
CA ALA A 95 -10.96 -27.47 18.52
C ALA A 95 -10.21 -26.98 17.27
N CYS A 96 -8.97 -26.54 17.46
CA CYS A 96 -8.06 -26.19 16.36
C CYS A 96 -7.65 -27.47 15.63
N ASN A 97 -7.96 -27.56 14.34
CA ASN A 97 -7.60 -28.73 13.53
C ASN A 97 -6.15 -28.69 13.00
N TRP A 98 -5.46 -27.55 13.17
CA TRP A 98 -4.13 -27.33 12.65
C TRP A 98 -3.04 -27.76 13.62
N THR A 99 -1.95 -28.27 13.07
CA THR A 99 -0.77 -28.67 13.85
C THR A 99 0.01 -27.45 14.34
N SER A 100 0.93 -27.66 15.30
CA SER A 100 1.81 -26.59 15.78
C SER A 100 2.64 -25.95 14.68
N GLU A 101 3.10 -26.72 13.69
CA GLU A 101 3.83 -26.22 12.52
C GLU A 101 2.96 -25.35 11.61
N GLU A 102 1.69 -25.68 11.47
CA GLU A 102 0.74 -24.90 10.66
C GLU A 102 0.36 -23.59 11.37
N LEU A 103 0.28 -23.61 12.70
CA LEU A 103 0.05 -22.42 13.53
C LEU A 103 1.24 -21.44 13.51
N THR A 104 2.48 -21.94 13.56
CA THR A 104 3.67 -21.08 13.44
C THR A 104 3.75 -20.47 12.03
N ALA A 105 3.48 -21.25 10.99
CA ALA A 105 3.39 -20.74 9.63
C ALA A 105 2.29 -19.67 9.49
N ALA A 106 1.11 -19.88 10.09
CA ALA A 106 0.02 -18.90 10.09
C ALA A 106 0.42 -17.58 10.77
N GLN A 107 1.10 -17.68 11.92
CA GLN A 107 1.62 -16.52 12.62
C GLN A 107 2.64 -15.76 11.77
N ASP A 108 3.63 -16.43 11.19
CA ASP A 108 4.67 -15.80 10.39
C ASP A 108 4.12 -15.14 9.12
N VAL A 109 3.27 -15.86 8.38
CA VAL A 109 2.61 -15.36 7.17
C VAL A 109 1.75 -14.14 7.51
N SER A 110 0.96 -14.21 8.58
CA SER A 110 0.08 -13.10 8.96
C SER A 110 0.84 -11.84 9.40
N VAL A 111 1.96 -11.96 10.12
CA VAL A 111 2.80 -10.79 10.48
C VAL A 111 3.45 -10.18 9.24
N LYS A 112 4.05 -10.99 8.38
CA LYS A 112 4.81 -10.50 7.22
C LYS A 112 3.88 -9.89 6.18
N LEU A 113 2.74 -10.53 5.89
CA LEU A 113 1.75 -9.97 4.96
C LEU A 113 1.03 -8.73 5.51
N GLN A 114 0.81 -8.63 6.83
CA GLN A 114 0.33 -7.39 7.46
C GLN A 114 1.25 -6.22 7.13
N ARG A 115 2.57 -6.41 7.30
CA ARG A 115 3.58 -5.38 7.04
C ARG A 115 3.64 -5.00 5.57
N ILE A 116 3.60 -5.98 4.68
CA ILE A 116 3.59 -5.74 3.25
C ILE A 116 2.28 -5.05 2.81
N GLY A 117 1.13 -5.48 3.34
CA GLY A 117 -0.17 -4.86 3.10
C GLY A 117 -0.20 -3.40 3.53
N TYR A 118 0.38 -3.09 4.69
CA TYR A 118 0.58 -1.71 5.14
C TYR A 118 1.41 -0.89 4.12
N MET A 119 2.55 -1.42 3.67
CA MET A 119 3.39 -0.72 2.69
C MET A 119 2.66 -0.45 1.37
N ALA A 120 1.86 -1.41 0.90
CA ALA A 120 1.03 -1.23 -0.28
C ALA A 120 -0.06 -0.17 -0.04
N LEU A 121 -0.87 -0.29 1.01
CA LEU A 121 -1.98 0.62 1.31
C LEU A 121 -1.54 2.08 1.48
N HIS A 122 -0.36 2.30 2.07
CA HIS A 122 0.20 3.63 2.30
C HIS A 122 1.04 4.18 1.13
N ASN A 123 0.97 3.56 -0.06
CA ASN A 123 1.70 3.96 -1.27
C ASN A 123 3.24 4.03 -1.09
N LEU A 124 3.80 3.23 -0.18
CA LEU A 124 5.25 3.01 -0.12
C LEU A 124 5.72 2.08 -1.25
N ILE A 125 4.80 1.24 -1.72
CA ILE A 125 4.93 0.45 -2.94
C ILE A 125 3.73 0.79 -3.82
N SER A 126 3.91 0.82 -5.14
CA SER A 126 2.79 0.97 -6.08
C SER A 126 1.74 -0.12 -5.84
N ARG A 127 0.54 0.27 -5.42
CA ARG A 127 -0.59 -0.64 -5.14
C ARG A 127 -0.95 -1.51 -6.34
N ASN A 128 -0.96 -0.91 -7.53
CA ASN A 128 -1.27 -1.63 -8.77
C ASN A 128 -0.21 -2.66 -9.11
N HIS A 129 1.06 -2.29 -8.99
CA HIS A 129 2.17 -3.20 -9.25
C HIS A 129 2.14 -4.37 -8.27
N PHE A 130 1.97 -4.08 -6.98
CA PHE A 130 1.86 -5.10 -5.94
C PHE A 130 0.69 -6.06 -6.19
N MET A 131 -0.48 -5.51 -6.52
CA MET A 131 -1.68 -6.28 -6.81
C MET A 131 -1.52 -7.16 -8.06
N ASN A 132 -0.87 -6.66 -9.11
CA ASN A 132 -0.60 -7.44 -10.31
C ASN A 132 0.35 -8.62 -10.07
N VAL A 133 1.36 -8.43 -9.24
CA VAL A 133 2.39 -9.46 -9.00
C VAL A 133 1.93 -10.48 -7.96
N TRP A 134 1.29 -10.03 -6.88
CA TRP A 134 0.99 -10.88 -5.72
C TRP A 134 -0.48 -10.94 -5.32
N GLY A 135 -1.38 -10.20 -5.97
CA GLY A 135 -2.80 -10.12 -5.59
C GLY A 135 -3.49 -11.48 -5.44
N PRO A 136 -3.40 -12.41 -6.41
CA PRO A 136 -4.01 -13.74 -6.27
C PRO A 136 -3.44 -14.53 -5.09
N MET A 137 -2.12 -14.45 -4.87
CA MET A 137 -1.46 -15.10 -3.74
C MET A 137 -1.94 -14.51 -2.41
N TYR A 138 -2.06 -13.18 -2.35
CA TYR A 138 -2.52 -12.45 -1.18
C TYR A 138 -3.99 -12.80 -0.82
N LEU A 139 -4.85 -12.98 -1.83
CA LEU A 139 -6.21 -13.47 -1.60
C LEU A 139 -6.21 -14.91 -1.09
N SER A 140 -5.42 -15.79 -1.71
CA SER A 140 -5.35 -17.19 -1.29
C SER A 140 -4.88 -17.35 0.16
N THR A 141 -3.96 -16.49 0.60
CA THR A 141 -3.48 -16.46 1.99
C THR A 141 -4.53 -15.87 2.91
N TRP A 142 -5.22 -14.80 2.51
CA TRP A 142 -6.32 -14.25 3.30
C TRP A 142 -7.44 -15.28 3.53
N TYR A 143 -7.95 -15.91 2.47
CA TYR A 143 -9.03 -16.91 2.61
C TYR A 143 -8.63 -18.10 3.50
N SER A 144 -7.36 -18.49 3.46
CA SER A 144 -6.87 -19.55 4.33
C SER A 144 -6.72 -19.12 5.80
N LEU A 145 -6.33 -17.86 6.06
CA LEU A 145 -6.06 -17.31 7.39
C LEU A 145 -7.28 -16.69 8.07
N GLU A 146 -8.28 -16.26 7.33
CA GLU A 146 -9.43 -15.51 7.85
C GLU A 146 -10.01 -16.15 9.13
N PRO A 147 -10.28 -17.48 9.17
CA PRO A 147 -10.80 -18.10 10.38
C PRO A 147 -9.80 -18.00 11.54
N TRP A 148 -8.52 -18.28 11.30
CA TRP A 148 -7.47 -18.18 12.32
C TRP A 148 -7.33 -16.74 12.87
N VAL A 149 -7.41 -15.72 12.02
CA VAL A 149 -7.37 -14.31 12.43
C VAL A 149 -8.56 -13.95 13.30
N LYS A 150 -9.77 -14.41 12.96
CA LYS A 150 -10.99 -14.18 13.76
C LYS A 150 -10.89 -14.81 15.14
N HIS A 151 -10.36 -16.04 15.24
CA HIS A 151 -10.10 -16.67 16.54
C HIS A 151 -9.08 -15.91 17.37
N LYS A 152 -7.99 -15.46 16.73
CA LYS A 152 -7.00 -14.63 17.41
C LYS A 152 -7.58 -13.31 17.92
N ARG A 153 -8.53 -12.71 17.20
CA ARG A 153 -9.27 -11.53 17.68
C ARG A 153 -10.12 -11.85 18.90
N LEU A 154 -10.83 -12.97 18.91
CA LEU A 154 -11.59 -13.43 20.08
C LEU A 154 -10.71 -13.69 21.31
N GLU A 155 -9.52 -14.27 21.12
CA GLU A 155 -8.53 -14.47 22.19
C GLU A 155 -8.07 -13.14 22.80
N LEU A 156 -8.00 -12.08 21.99
CA LEU A 156 -7.57 -10.74 22.38
C LEU A 156 -8.73 -9.85 22.86
N ASP A 157 -9.95 -10.39 22.97
CA ASP A 157 -11.18 -9.63 23.25
C ASP A 157 -11.42 -8.47 22.26
N GLU A 158 -10.99 -8.67 21.00
CA GLU A 158 -11.23 -7.76 19.87
C GLU A 158 -12.47 -8.19 19.07
N PRO A 159 -13.16 -7.24 18.42
CA PRO A 159 -14.27 -7.58 17.52
C PRO A 159 -13.80 -8.39 16.30
N LEU A 160 -14.73 -9.07 15.64
CA LEU A 160 -14.40 -10.02 14.56
C LEU A 160 -14.01 -9.34 13.25
N THR A 161 -14.56 -8.17 12.96
CA THR A 161 -14.36 -7.46 11.69
C THR A 161 -13.71 -6.09 11.94
N ILE A 162 -13.08 -5.54 10.90
CA ILE A 162 -12.49 -4.20 10.99
C ILE A 162 -13.57 -3.13 11.12
N GLU A 163 -14.74 -3.34 10.51
CA GLU A 163 -15.86 -2.38 10.58
C GLU A 163 -16.30 -2.15 12.03
N ASP A 164 -16.22 -3.19 12.86
CA ASP A 164 -16.51 -3.17 14.28
C ASP A 164 -15.34 -2.66 15.15
N GLY A 165 -14.17 -2.38 14.55
CA GLY A 165 -12.98 -1.83 15.21
C GLY A 165 -11.84 -2.81 15.48
N ALA A 166 -11.76 -3.94 14.77
CA ALA A 166 -10.70 -4.92 14.99
C ALA A 166 -9.32 -4.39 14.58
N TYR A 167 -8.32 -4.57 15.45
CA TYR A 167 -6.97 -4.06 15.21
C TYR A 167 -6.01 -5.15 14.72
N SER A 168 -6.11 -6.34 15.31
CA SER A 168 -5.28 -7.49 14.97
C SER A 168 -5.46 -7.82 13.49
N ARG A 169 -4.34 -7.84 12.78
CA ARG A 169 -4.28 -8.13 11.34
C ARG A 169 -5.14 -7.22 10.44
N MET A 170 -5.41 -5.98 10.88
CA MET A 170 -6.22 -5.00 10.13
C MET A 170 -5.70 -4.75 8.70
N TYR A 171 -4.40 -4.48 8.52
CA TYR A 171 -3.85 -4.18 7.19
C TYR A 171 -3.83 -5.38 6.24
N LEU A 172 -3.72 -6.60 6.80
CA LEU A 172 -3.86 -7.84 6.04
C LEU A 172 -5.26 -7.93 5.40
N GLU A 173 -6.29 -7.71 6.21
CA GLU A 173 -7.68 -7.78 5.75
C GLU A 173 -8.05 -6.59 4.84
N GLN A 174 -7.63 -5.36 5.17
CA GLN A 174 -7.86 -4.18 4.30
C GLN A 174 -7.25 -4.37 2.92
N PHE A 175 -6.04 -4.91 2.84
CA PHE A 175 -5.40 -5.13 1.55
C PHE A 175 -6.04 -6.28 0.79
N ALA A 176 -6.50 -7.33 1.48
CA ALA A 176 -7.27 -8.40 0.85
C ALA A 176 -8.61 -7.88 0.27
N GLN A 177 -9.35 -7.06 1.01
CA GLN A 177 -10.57 -6.40 0.53
C GLN A 177 -10.28 -5.48 -0.68
N TYR A 178 -9.17 -4.73 -0.63
CA TYR A 178 -8.71 -3.92 -1.75
C TYR A 178 -8.43 -4.78 -2.99
N CYS A 179 -7.79 -5.93 -2.81
CA CYS A 179 -7.53 -6.90 -3.86
C CYS A 179 -8.83 -7.48 -4.46
N GLU A 180 -9.80 -7.88 -3.63
CA GLU A 180 -11.12 -8.35 -4.12
C GLU A 180 -11.86 -7.28 -4.93
N ALA A 181 -11.76 -6.00 -4.53
CA ALA A 181 -12.48 -4.90 -5.16
C ALA A 181 -11.86 -4.43 -6.49
N ASN A 182 -10.53 -4.53 -6.65
CA ASN A 182 -9.81 -3.91 -7.77
C ASN A 182 -9.18 -4.91 -8.75
N MET A 183 -9.10 -6.20 -8.41
CA MET A 183 -8.62 -7.21 -9.36
C MET A 183 -9.70 -7.61 -10.38
N PRO A 184 -9.30 -8.16 -11.54
CA PRO A 184 -10.23 -8.72 -12.49
C PRO A 184 -11.07 -9.82 -11.84
N GLU A 185 -12.38 -9.76 -12.00
CA GLU A 185 -13.35 -10.68 -11.37
C GLU A 185 -13.02 -12.15 -11.66
N VAL A 186 -12.49 -12.45 -12.85
CA VAL A 186 -12.06 -13.81 -13.22
C VAL A 186 -10.98 -14.33 -12.28
N LEU A 187 -9.99 -13.51 -11.92
CA LEU A 187 -8.92 -13.90 -11.00
C LEU A 187 -9.45 -14.08 -9.58
N VAL A 188 -10.31 -13.15 -9.13
CA VAL A 188 -10.92 -13.24 -7.80
C VAL A 188 -11.79 -14.48 -7.66
N ASN A 189 -12.66 -14.75 -8.64
CA ASN A 189 -13.54 -15.91 -8.64
C ASN A 189 -12.76 -17.23 -8.78
N ASN A 190 -11.66 -17.25 -9.54
CA ASN A 190 -10.78 -18.41 -9.60
C ASN A 190 -10.17 -18.74 -8.24
N GLU A 191 -9.69 -17.74 -7.49
CA GLU A 191 -9.18 -17.97 -6.14
C GLU A 191 -10.31 -18.32 -5.17
N ARG A 192 -11.46 -17.66 -5.20
CA ARG A 192 -12.62 -18.05 -4.36
C ARG A 192 -13.06 -19.49 -4.56
N ARG A 193 -13.15 -19.94 -5.83
CA ARG A 193 -13.47 -21.34 -6.17
C ARG A 193 -12.46 -22.33 -5.60
N ARG A 194 -11.16 -21.98 -5.56
CA ARG A 194 -10.12 -22.85 -4.97
C ARG A 194 -10.30 -23.10 -3.48
N PHE A 195 -11.03 -22.22 -2.80
CA PHE A 195 -11.33 -22.31 -1.36
C PHE A 195 -12.81 -22.62 -1.09
N ASN A 196 -13.56 -23.08 -2.11
CA ASN A 196 -14.99 -23.38 -2.02
C ASN A 196 -15.86 -22.20 -1.53
N LEU A 197 -15.41 -20.97 -1.77
CA LEU A 197 -16.16 -19.76 -1.43
C LEU A 197 -17.15 -19.39 -2.55
N PRO A 198 -18.29 -18.75 -2.21
CA PRO A 198 -19.25 -18.30 -3.22
C PRO A 198 -18.62 -17.26 -4.14
N GLU A 199 -18.95 -17.34 -5.43
CA GLU A 199 -18.49 -16.37 -6.43
C GLU A 199 -19.04 -14.97 -6.13
N MET A 200 -18.26 -13.95 -6.45
CA MET A 200 -18.76 -12.58 -6.42
C MET A 200 -19.78 -12.42 -7.54
N ILE A 201 -21.04 -12.16 -7.17
CA ILE A 201 -22.13 -11.95 -8.12
C ILE A 201 -21.83 -10.71 -8.96
N VAL A 202 -21.73 -10.91 -10.27
CA VAL A 202 -21.59 -9.86 -11.27
C VAL A 202 -22.84 -8.97 -11.21
N LYS A 203 -22.75 -7.80 -10.55
CA LYS A 203 -23.65 -6.71 -10.88
C LYS A 203 -23.22 -6.20 -12.25
N LYS A 204 -23.65 -6.88 -13.32
CA LYS A 204 -23.50 -6.37 -14.69
C LYS A 204 -24.04 -4.94 -14.63
N PRO A 205 -23.24 -3.91 -14.95
CA PRO A 205 -23.79 -2.57 -14.99
C PRO A 205 -24.88 -2.63 -16.06
N ARG A 206 -26.14 -2.52 -15.64
CA ARG A 206 -27.20 -2.15 -16.57
C ARG A 206 -26.67 -0.89 -17.23
N ILE A 207 -26.46 -0.95 -18.54
CA ILE A 207 -26.01 0.17 -19.36
C ILE A 207 -27.14 1.21 -19.32
N SER A 208 -27.18 1.96 -18.23
CA SER A 208 -27.93 3.19 -18.09
C SER A 208 -27.09 4.23 -18.82
N LYS A 209 -27.40 4.40 -20.10
CA LYS A 209 -26.94 5.56 -20.86
C LYS A 209 -27.23 6.81 -20.04
N ASN A 210 -26.19 7.60 -19.83
CA ASN A 210 -26.18 9.00 -19.42
C ASN A 210 -26.43 9.35 -17.94
N ILE A 211 -25.56 10.26 -17.48
CA ILE A 211 -25.66 11.16 -16.31
C ILE A 211 -25.14 10.59 -14.99
N LYS A 212 -23.82 10.69 -14.78
CA LYS A 212 -23.24 11.66 -13.82
C LYS A 212 -21.71 11.68 -13.89
N LYS A 213 -21.21 12.74 -14.51
CA LYS A 213 -19.92 13.37 -14.19
C LYS A 213 -19.91 13.70 -12.69
N HIS A 214 -18.72 13.65 -12.10
CA HIS A 214 -18.39 13.95 -10.70
C HIS A 214 -18.78 12.88 -9.69
N PHE A 215 -17.97 11.84 -9.58
CA PHE A 215 -17.36 11.47 -8.30
C PHE A 215 -16.10 10.63 -8.58
N ARG A 216 -15.05 10.89 -7.81
CA ARG A 216 -13.68 10.35 -7.93
C ARG A 216 -13.63 8.88 -8.38
N ARG A 217 -13.20 8.64 -9.62
CA ARG A 217 -12.55 7.38 -10.00
C ARG A 217 -11.06 7.68 -10.14
N SER A 218 -10.27 7.18 -9.18
CA SER A 218 -8.89 6.85 -9.47
C SER A 218 -8.96 5.84 -10.61
N ASN A 219 -8.59 6.24 -11.83
CA ASN A 219 -8.47 5.33 -12.95
C ASN A 219 -7.19 4.52 -12.76
N GLU A 220 -7.15 3.71 -11.69
CA GLU A 220 -6.16 2.67 -11.50
C GLU A 220 -6.57 1.52 -12.42
N LYS A 221 -6.09 1.58 -13.66
CA LYS A 221 -6.17 0.46 -14.60
C LYS A 221 -4.95 -0.42 -14.39
N LEU A 222 -5.16 -1.72 -14.39
CA LEU A 222 -4.10 -2.70 -14.45
C LEU A 222 -3.50 -2.69 -15.86
N ASP A 223 -2.18 -2.64 -15.96
CA ASP A 223 -1.47 -2.97 -17.19
C ASP A 223 -1.58 -4.48 -17.39
N ILE A 224 -2.60 -4.91 -18.14
CA ILE A 224 -2.77 -6.28 -18.63
C ILE A 224 -2.48 -6.28 -20.12
#